data_AF-A0A6M2CZK8-F1
#
_entry.id   AF-A0A6M2CZK8-F1
#
_cell.length_a   1.000
_cell.length_b   1.000
_cell.length_c   1.000
_cell.angle_alpha   90.00
_cell.angle_beta   90.00
_cell.angle_gamma   90.00
#
_symmetry.space_group_name_H-M   'P 1'
#
loop_
_entity.id
_entity.type
_entity.pdbx_description
1 polymer ?
#
loop_
_entity_poly.entity_id
_entity_poly.type
_entity_poly.pdbx_seq_one_letter_code
_entity_poly.pdbx_strand_id
1 'polypeptide(L)'
;SSSLDTSMAEVAEQVAVAMTLLDPKRTTIYSNSRAAVRAFQSGLVSKEAAKILKGRSLQDEPHHITWFPARIGSDVIPGRPNPNEITHKRAQGFICRGDQENSNGLKQLEFGEPLVTFHEIISHYRDIRRVFSSPNHKLNRAQSITLKMLQMDSYPSKSFFSMVHAEIDPTCPD
;
A
#
# COMPACT_ATOMS: atom_id res chain seq x y z
N SER A 1 18.29 13.30 6.64
CA SER A 1 18.33 12.87 8.04
C SER A 1 17.17 11.90 8.27
N SER A 2 17.37 10.61 7.98
CA SER A 2 16.28 9.61 7.84
C SER A 2 16.64 8.22 8.37
N SER A 3 17.71 8.11 9.18
CA SER A 3 18.27 6.84 9.63
C SER A 3 17.94 6.48 11.09
N LEU A 4 17.36 7.41 11.85
CA LEU A 4 16.99 7.17 13.25
C LEU A 4 15.64 6.45 13.37
N ASP A 5 14.70 6.74 12.46
CA ASP A 5 13.37 6.14 12.48
C ASP A 5 13.37 4.68 11.99
N THR A 6 14.29 4.33 11.10
CA THR A 6 14.35 2.98 10.49
C THR A 6 14.76 1.92 11.50
N SER A 7 15.71 2.22 12.39
CA SER A 7 16.15 1.25 13.40
C SER A 7 15.07 0.97 14.44
N MET A 8 14.32 2.01 14.85
CA MET A 8 13.21 1.86 15.78
C MET A 8 12.07 1.06 15.15
N ALA A 9 11.73 1.33 13.89
CA ALA A 9 10.71 0.58 13.16
C ALA A 9 11.08 -0.91 13.01
N GLU A 10 12.33 -1.22 12.62
CA GLU A 10 12.80 -2.60 12.50
C GLU A 10 12.75 -3.36 13.84
N VAL A 11 13.14 -2.70 14.93
CA VAL A 11 13.07 -3.30 16.28
C VAL A 11 11.61 -3.53 16.68
N ALA A 12 10.72 -2.57 16.45
CA ALA A 12 9.30 -2.69 16.76
C ALA A 12 8.62 -3.83 15.98
N GLU A 13 8.96 -4.01 14.70
CA GLU A 13 8.46 -5.11 13.88
C GLU A 13 8.91 -6.48 14.41
N GLN A 14 10.17 -6.60 14.85
CA GLN A 14 10.67 -7.84 15.45
C GLN A 14 10.00 -8.14 16.80
N VAL A 15 9.77 -7.11 17.61
CA VAL A 15 9.01 -7.20 18.87
C VAL A 15 7.59 -7.68 18.62
N ALA A 16 6.91 -7.16 17.60
CA ALA A 16 5.55 -7.58 17.24
C ALA A 16 5.49 -9.06 16.81
N VAL A 17 6.47 -9.52 16.03
CA VAL A 17 6.60 -10.95 15.68
C VAL A 17 6.84 -11.80 16.94
N ALA A 18 7.76 -11.38 17.82
CA ALA A 18 8.02 -12.07 19.09
C ALA A 18 6.78 -12.18 19.97
N MET A 19 6.00 -11.10 20.12
CA MET A 19 4.73 -11.09 20.85
C MET A 19 3.72 -12.05 20.25
N THR A 20 3.68 -12.15 18.91
CA THR A 20 2.74 -13.05 18.23
C THR A 20 3.11 -14.53 18.45
N LEU A 21 4.41 -14.85 18.53
CA LEU A 21 4.90 -16.19 18.89
C LEU A 21 4.56 -16.61 20.33
N LEU A 22 4.18 -15.67 21.21
CA LEU A 22 3.70 -15.99 22.55
C LEU A 22 2.26 -16.48 22.57
N ASP A 23 1.48 -16.31 21.49
CA ASP A 23 0.11 -16.80 21.40
C ASP A 23 0.11 -18.23 20.81
N PRO A 24 -0.11 -19.29 21.63
CA PRO A 24 -0.08 -20.67 21.15
C PRO A 24 -1.19 -20.98 20.12
N LYS A 25 -2.21 -20.13 19.99
CA LYS A 25 -3.29 -20.32 19.02
C LYS A 25 -2.90 -19.88 17.61
N ARG A 26 -1.75 -19.22 17.44
CA ARG A 26 -1.32 -18.62 16.17
C ARG A 26 -0.16 -19.40 15.57
N THR A 27 -0.49 -20.41 14.78
CA THR A 27 0.50 -21.24 14.08
C THR A 27 1.12 -20.56 12.86
N THR A 28 0.44 -19.58 12.26
CA THR A 28 0.94 -18.84 11.08
C THR A 28 0.95 -17.34 11.32
N ILE A 29 2.10 -16.71 11.08
CA ILE A 29 2.36 -15.28 11.28
C ILE A 29 2.72 -14.68 9.94
N TYR A 30 1.93 -13.69 9.50
CA TYR A 30 2.22 -12.91 8.31
C TYR A 30 2.89 -11.59 8.72
N SER A 31 4.03 -11.29 8.10
CA SER A 31 4.74 -10.03 8.31
C SER A 31 5.03 -9.35 6.98
N ASN A 32 4.84 -8.03 6.93
CA ASN A 32 5.24 -7.20 5.79
C ASN A 32 6.72 -6.80 5.81
N SER A 33 7.42 -7.05 6.92
CA SER A 33 8.83 -6.74 7.08
C SER A 33 9.72 -7.89 6.63
N ARG A 34 10.39 -7.71 5.48
CA ARG A 34 11.41 -8.68 5.02
C ARG A 34 12.57 -8.76 6.00
N ALA A 35 12.93 -7.65 6.62
CA ALA A 35 14.01 -7.57 7.59
C ALA A 35 13.69 -8.41 8.83
N ALA A 36 12.49 -8.26 9.40
CA ALA A 36 12.07 -9.05 10.55
C ALA A 36 12.00 -10.55 10.21
N VAL A 37 11.39 -10.93 9.08
CA VAL A 37 11.30 -12.36 8.68
C VAL A 37 12.70 -12.96 8.53
N ARG A 38 13.65 -12.25 7.91
CA ARG A 38 15.05 -12.70 7.79
C ARG A 38 15.74 -12.83 9.15
N ALA A 39 15.54 -11.88 10.05
CA ALA A 39 16.11 -11.89 11.40
C ALA A 39 15.66 -13.13 12.20
N PHE A 40 14.37 -13.48 12.12
CA PHE A 40 13.85 -14.70 12.75
C PHE A 40 14.32 -15.98 12.04
N GLN A 41 14.41 -15.97 10.70
CA GLN A 41 14.92 -17.11 9.94
C GLN A 41 16.40 -17.41 10.24
N SER A 42 17.22 -16.37 10.44
CA SER A 42 18.63 -16.51 10.78
C SER A 42 18.89 -16.71 12.29
N GLY A 43 17.87 -16.56 13.13
CA GLY A 43 18.00 -16.57 14.60
C GLY A 43 18.67 -15.32 15.18
N LEU A 44 18.95 -14.30 14.36
CA LEU A 44 19.60 -13.06 14.77
C LEU A 44 18.54 -11.96 14.96
N VAL A 45 17.83 -12.02 16.08
CA VAL A 45 16.80 -11.02 16.46
C VAL A 45 17.36 -9.94 17.38
N SER A 46 16.67 -8.80 17.46
CA SER A 46 16.99 -7.68 18.34
C SER A 46 17.01 -8.10 19.82
N LYS A 47 17.72 -7.33 20.64
CA LYS A 47 17.83 -7.62 22.08
C LYS A 47 16.45 -7.56 22.74
N GLU A 48 15.59 -6.67 22.27
CA GLU A 48 14.22 -6.44 22.73
C GLU A 48 13.34 -7.64 22.39
N ALA A 49 13.37 -8.11 21.13
CA ALA A 49 12.63 -9.30 20.71
C ALA A 49 13.11 -10.56 21.45
N ALA A 50 14.43 -10.72 21.63
CA ALA A 50 15.00 -11.83 22.39
C ALA A 50 14.53 -11.83 23.86
N LYS A 51 14.41 -10.66 24.50
CA LYS A 51 13.89 -10.56 25.88
C LYS A 51 12.45 -11.05 25.99
N ILE A 52 11.60 -10.79 25.00
CA ILE A 52 10.20 -11.25 24.97
C ILE A 52 10.14 -12.78 24.85
N LEU A 53 11.06 -13.37 24.10
CA LEU A 53 11.14 -14.82 23.92
C LEU A 53 11.81 -15.54 25.11
N LYS A 54 12.60 -14.82 25.92
CA LYS A 54 13.23 -15.34 27.15
C LYS A 54 12.15 -15.63 28.20
N GLY A 55 11.62 -16.84 28.16
CA GLY A 55 10.63 -17.32 29.13
C GLY A 55 9.71 -18.41 28.60
N ARG A 56 9.76 -18.73 27.30
CA ARG A 56 8.92 -19.78 26.69
C ARG A 56 9.74 -20.71 25.80
N SER A 57 9.50 -22.02 25.94
CA SER A 57 9.97 -22.99 24.95
C SER A 57 9.06 -22.89 23.74
N LEU A 58 9.58 -22.38 22.62
CA LEU A 58 8.89 -22.43 21.33
C LEU A 58 8.99 -23.81 20.67
N GLN A 59 9.59 -24.81 21.34
CA GLN A 59 9.77 -26.15 20.79
C GLN A 59 8.49 -26.97 20.78
N ASP A 60 7.50 -26.62 21.61
CA ASP A 60 6.29 -27.40 21.77
C ASP A 60 5.28 -27.19 20.62
N GLU A 61 5.37 -26.07 19.89
CA GLU A 61 4.44 -25.74 18.80
C GLU A 61 5.17 -25.09 17.60
N PRO A 62 5.14 -25.69 16.40
CA PRO A 62 5.81 -25.14 15.23
C PRO A 62 5.07 -23.90 14.71
N HIS A 63 5.71 -22.75 14.79
CA HIS A 63 5.19 -21.49 14.23
C HIS A 63 5.80 -21.25 12.84
N HIS A 64 4.96 -20.89 11.87
CA HIS A 64 5.38 -20.54 10.52
C HIS A 64 5.30 -19.03 10.30
N ILE A 65 6.43 -18.39 10.02
CA ILE A 65 6.50 -16.96 9.72
C ILE A 65 6.66 -16.79 8.21
N THR A 66 5.70 -16.14 7.55
CA THR A 66 5.73 -15.90 6.11
C THR A 66 5.80 -14.41 5.82
N TRP A 67 6.71 -14.02 4.92
CA TRP A 67 6.69 -12.67 4.38
C TRP A 67 5.53 -12.50 3.41
N PHE A 68 4.74 -11.44 3.60
CA PHE A 68 3.67 -11.05 2.69
C PHE A 68 3.72 -9.54 2.47
N PRO A 69 3.72 -9.03 1.24
CA PRO A 69 3.86 -7.60 1.01
C PRO A 69 2.65 -6.80 1.53
N ALA A 70 2.93 -5.65 2.15
CA ALA A 70 1.89 -4.67 2.49
C ALA A 70 1.59 -3.76 1.28
N ARG A 71 0.35 -3.23 1.24
CA ARG A 71 -0.06 -2.15 0.32
C ARG A 71 0.09 -2.44 -1.18
N ILE A 72 -0.03 -3.69 -1.62
CA ILE A 72 -0.20 -4.03 -3.06
C ILE A 72 -1.71 -4.00 -3.46
N GLY A 73 -2.56 -3.42 -2.60
CA GLY A 73 -4.00 -3.33 -2.81
C GLY A 73 -4.76 -4.63 -2.50
N SER A 74 -6.08 -4.56 -2.60
CA SER A 74 -7.00 -5.69 -2.35
C SER A 74 -6.89 -6.83 -3.36
N ASP A 75 -6.28 -6.58 -4.51
CA ASP A 75 -6.45 -7.41 -5.72
C ASP A 75 -5.26 -8.35 -5.99
N VAL A 76 -4.29 -8.44 -5.07
CA VAL A 76 -3.13 -9.34 -5.20
C VAL A 76 -3.55 -10.81 -5.20
N ILE A 77 -4.57 -11.13 -4.40
CA ILE A 77 -5.18 -12.45 -4.33
C ILE A 77 -6.65 -12.30 -4.69
N PRO A 78 -7.10 -12.83 -5.86
CA PRO A 78 -8.49 -12.76 -6.25
C PRO A 78 -9.41 -13.33 -5.16
N GLY A 79 -10.34 -12.51 -4.66
CA GLY A 79 -11.34 -12.92 -3.67
C GLY A 79 -10.87 -13.01 -2.22
N ARG A 80 -9.64 -12.57 -1.87
CA ARG A 80 -9.20 -12.51 -0.47
C ARG A 80 -8.52 -11.17 -0.14
N PRO A 81 -9.01 -10.43 0.87
CA PRO A 81 -8.37 -9.18 1.29
C PRO A 81 -6.99 -9.46 1.89
N ASN A 82 -6.02 -8.60 1.57
CA ASN A 82 -4.65 -8.68 2.09
C ASN A 82 -4.67 -8.60 3.64
N PRO A 83 -4.22 -9.64 4.37
CA PRO A 83 -4.24 -9.65 5.84
C PRO A 83 -3.45 -8.50 6.47
N ASN A 84 -2.37 -8.06 5.81
CA ASN A 84 -1.57 -6.94 6.28
C ASN A 84 -2.31 -5.61 6.11
N GLU A 85 -3.12 -5.47 5.06
CA GLU A 85 -3.95 -4.28 4.85
C GLU A 85 -5.10 -4.22 5.86
N ILE A 86 -5.73 -5.36 6.18
CA ILE A 86 -6.75 -5.45 7.24
C ILE A 86 -6.16 -5.05 8.60
N THR A 87 -4.97 -5.57 8.90
CA THR A 87 -4.28 -5.27 10.16
C THR A 87 -3.87 -3.79 10.22
N HIS A 88 -3.39 -3.23 9.11
CA HIS A 88 -3.06 -1.82 8.99
C HIS A 88 -4.29 -0.92 9.21
N LYS A 89 -5.42 -1.23 8.57
CA LYS A 89 -6.71 -0.53 8.77
C LYS A 89 -7.18 -0.60 10.23
N ARG A 90 -7.05 -1.76 10.87
CA ARG A 90 -7.37 -1.92 12.30
C ARG A 90 -6.45 -1.09 13.19
N ALA A 91 -5.14 -1.12 12.93
CA ALA A 91 -4.16 -0.34 13.69
C ALA A 91 -4.43 1.17 13.61
N GLN A 92 -4.78 1.68 12.43
CA GLN A 92 -5.19 3.08 12.26
C GLN A 92 -6.46 3.43 13.03
N GLY A 93 -7.44 2.53 13.05
CA GLY A 93 -8.66 2.71 13.86
C GLY A 93 -8.39 2.88 15.36
N PHE A 94 -7.24 2.44 15.86
CA PHE A 94 -6.79 2.69 17.23
C PHE A 94 -6.07 4.03 17.39
N ILE A 95 -5.33 4.50 16.38
CA ILE A 95 -4.65 5.81 16.40
C ILE A 95 -5.68 6.95 16.45
N CYS A 96 -6.75 6.87 15.66
CA CYS A 96 -7.76 7.94 15.58
C CYS A 96 -8.67 8.03 16.83
N ARG A 97 -8.65 7.04 17.73
CA ARG A 97 -9.45 7.07 18.98
C ARG A 97 -8.74 7.75 20.14
N GLY A 98 -7.44 8.03 20.05
CA GLY A 98 -6.67 8.67 21.11
C GLY A 98 -6.84 10.19 21.20
N ASP A 99 -7.52 10.82 20.24
CA ASP A 99 -7.50 12.28 20.03
C ASP A 99 -8.90 12.94 20.15
N GLN A 100 -9.85 12.25 20.79
CA GLN A 100 -11.25 12.69 20.81
C GLN A 100 -11.63 13.71 21.89
N GLU A 101 -10.68 14.18 22.71
CA GLU A 101 -11.00 15.08 23.83
C GLU A 101 -10.66 16.57 23.60
N ASN A 102 -10.06 16.98 22.48
CA ASN A 102 -9.75 18.40 22.30
C ASN A 102 -9.69 18.85 20.83
N SER A 103 -10.83 19.10 20.20
CA SER A 103 -10.99 20.26 19.30
C SER A 103 -12.42 20.38 18.78
N ASN A 104 -13.13 21.34 19.36
CA ASN A 104 -14.26 21.97 18.70
C ASN A 104 -13.79 22.64 17.39
N GLY A 105 -14.43 22.29 16.27
CA GLY A 105 -14.67 23.24 15.19
C GLY A 105 -13.60 23.43 14.10
N LEU A 106 -12.48 22.72 14.10
CA LEU A 106 -11.65 22.63 12.91
C LEU A 106 -12.04 21.38 12.15
N LYS A 107 -12.54 21.58 10.93
CA LYS A 107 -12.72 20.57 9.90
C LYS A 107 -11.69 19.49 10.12
N GLN A 108 -12.17 18.28 10.40
CA GLN A 108 -11.49 17.02 10.23
C GLN A 108 -10.60 17.15 8.99
N LEU A 109 -9.34 17.56 9.18
CA LEU A 109 -8.35 17.45 8.15
C LEU A 109 -8.29 15.95 7.99
N GLU A 110 -8.76 15.48 6.84
CA GLU A 110 -8.37 14.21 6.30
C GLU A 110 -6.84 14.22 6.24
N PHE A 111 -6.19 13.93 7.38
CA PHE A 111 -4.87 13.35 7.39
C PHE A 111 -5.06 11.96 6.80
N GLY A 112 -5.27 11.92 5.47
CA GLY A 112 -5.16 10.72 4.69
C GLY A 112 -3.81 10.08 5.00
N GLU A 113 -3.76 8.75 4.98
CA GLU A 113 -2.52 8.02 5.19
C GLU A 113 -1.36 8.72 4.45
N PRO A 114 -0.23 9.02 5.12
CA PRO A 114 0.89 9.61 4.42
C PRO A 114 1.27 8.68 3.26
N LEU A 115 1.32 9.24 2.04
CA LEU A 115 1.76 8.56 0.85
C LEU A 115 3.28 8.45 0.94
N VAL A 116 3.77 7.34 1.50
CA VAL A 116 5.20 7.17 1.82
C VAL A 116 5.94 6.52 0.65
N THR A 117 5.25 5.68 -0.13
CA THR A 117 5.90 5.01 -1.26
C THR A 117 5.73 5.79 -2.56
N PHE A 118 6.73 5.73 -3.42
CA PHE A 118 6.67 6.34 -4.75
C PHE A 118 5.44 5.88 -5.56
N HIS A 119 5.07 4.61 -5.42
CA HIS A 119 3.89 4.05 -6.08
C HIS A 119 2.57 4.66 -5.56
N GLU A 120 2.45 4.84 -4.23
CA GLU A 120 1.31 5.52 -3.61
C GLU A 120 1.20 6.95 -4.08
N ILE A 121 2.32 7.69 -4.07
CA ILE A 121 2.38 9.09 -4.50
C ILE A 121 1.91 9.21 -5.96
N ILE A 122 2.46 8.39 -6.87
CA ILE A 122 2.07 8.43 -8.28
C ILE A 122 0.61 8.04 -8.46
N SER A 123 0.15 6.97 -7.80
CA SER A 123 -1.22 6.49 -7.95
C SER A 123 -2.22 7.52 -7.45
N HIS A 124 -1.95 8.13 -6.29
CA HIS A 124 -2.78 9.20 -5.73
C HIS A 124 -2.90 10.39 -6.69
N TYR A 125 -1.77 10.92 -7.18
CA TYR A 125 -1.83 12.04 -8.13
C TYR A 125 -2.42 11.65 -9.48
N ARG A 126 -2.23 10.40 -9.93
CA ARG A 126 -2.85 9.88 -11.15
C ARG A 126 -4.37 9.81 -11.01
N ASP A 127 -4.86 9.36 -9.86
CA ASP A 127 -6.29 9.18 -9.60
C ASP A 127 -6.98 10.53 -9.37
N ILE A 128 -6.33 11.49 -8.71
CA ILE A 128 -6.83 12.87 -8.57
C ILE A 128 -6.90 13.59 -9.91
N ARG A 129 -5.90 13.40 -10.78
CA ARG A 129 -5.87 14.03 -12.11
C ARG A 129 -6.75 13.32 -13.13
N ARG A 130 -7.52 12.32 -12.71
CA ARG A 130 -8.30 11.49 -13.59
C ARG A 130 -9.66 12.11 -13.90
N VAL A 131 -9.79 12.63 -15.12
CA VAL A 131 -11.05 13.11 -15.71
C VAL A 131 -11.97 11.96 -16.18
N PHE A 132 -11.41 10.88 -16.75
CA PHE A 132 -12.20 9.77 -17.29
C PHE A 132 -12.07 8.51 -16.43
N SER A 133 -13.08 7.64 -16.45
CA SER A 133 -13.06 6.41 -15.66
C SER A 133 -11.88 5.49 -16.02
N SER A 134 -11.52 4.61 -15.09
CA SER A 134 -10.48 3.60 -15.32
C SER A 134 -10.76 2.75 -16.56
N PRO A 135 -9.73 2.42 -17.37
CA PRO A 135 -9.89 1.55 -18.53
C PRO A 135 -10.55 0.22 -18.13
N ASN A 136 -11.64 -0.13 -18.80
CA ASN A 136 -12.29 -1.42 -18.63
C ASN A 136 -11.42 -2.50 -19.33
N HIS A 137 -11.36 -3.70 -18.74
CA HIS A 137 -10.65 -4.87 -19.29
C HIS A 137 -11.15 -5.30 -20.69
N LYS A 138 -12.34 -4.85 -21.10
CA LYS A 138 -12.89 -5.12 -22.44
C LYS A 138 -12.35 -4.19 -23.53
N LEU A 139 -11.60 -3.14 -23.18
CA LEU A 139 -11.04 -2.22 -24.16
C LEU A 139 -9.91 -2.91 -24.92
N ASN A 140 -9.93 -2.78 -26.24
CA ASN A 140 -8.81 -3.21 -27.06
C ASN A 140 -7.61 -2.26 -26.85
N ARG A 141 -6.44 -2.64 -27.38
CA ARG A 141 -5.20 -1.87 -27.21
C ARG A 141 -5.33 -0.45 -27.76
N ALA A 142 -5.94 -0.27 -28.93
CA ALA A 142 -6.11 1.04 -29.57
C ALA A 142 -6.99 1.96 -28.71
N GLN A 143 -8.14 1.47 -28.27
CA GLN A 143 -9.06 2.20 -27.38
C GLN A 143 -8.40 2.57 -26.05
N SER A 144 -7.57 1.68 -25.49
CA SER A 144 -6.83 1.95 -24.26
C SER A 144 -5.80 3.08 -24.44
N ILE A 145 -5.15 3.14 -25.61
CA ILE A 145 -4.22 4.22 -25.97
C ILE A 145 -4.99 5.53 -26.13
N THR A 146 -6.10 5.52 -26.89
CA THR A 146 -6.96 6.70 -27.07
C THR A 146 -7.45 7.25 -25.74
N LEU A 147 -7.96 6.39 -24.85
CA LEU A 147 -8.42 6.79 -23.52
C LEU A 147 -7.28 7.40 -22.69
N LYS A 148 -6.06 6.85 -22.78
CA LYS A 148 -4.88 7.41 -22.09
C LYS A 148 -4.50 8.78 -22.65
N MET A 149 -4.59 8.98 -23.95
CA MET A 149 -4.32 10.28 -24.58
C MET A 149 -5.37 11.32 -24.19
N LEU A 150 -6.64 10.95 -24.21
CA LEU A 150 -7.74 11.80 -23.70
C LEU A 150 -7.55 12.15 -22.22
N GLN A 151 -7.11 11.18 -21.42
CA GLN A 151 -6.85 11.37 -19.99
C GLN A 151 -5.73 12.37 -19.70
N MET A 152 -4.74 12.48 -20.59
CA MET A 152 -3.58 13.35 -20.43
C MET A 152 -3.66 14.60 -21.32
N ASP A 153 -4.82 14.89 -21.91
CA ASP A 153 -5.04 16.00 -22.84
C ASP A 153 -4.00 16.05 -23.97
N SER A 154 -3.60 14.87 -24.45
CA SER A 154 -2.62 14.70 -25.53
C SER A 154 -3.22 14.06 -26.78
N TYR A 155 -4.54 13.92 -26.81
CA TYR A 155 -5.23 13.43 -28.00
C TYR A 155 -5.12 14.46 -29.13
N PRO A 156 -4.77 14.07 -30.36
CA PRO A 156 -4.49 15.04 -31.40
C PRO A 156 -5.75 15.82 -31.78
N SER A 157 -5.61 17.12 -31.96
CA SER A 157 -6.70 17.97 -32.42
C SER A 157 -7.04 17.68 -33.89
N LYS A 158 -8.25 18.06 -34.32
CA LYS A 158 -8.64 18.00 -35.74
C LYS A 158 -7.62 18.71 -36.65
N SER A 159 -7.08 19.84 -36.20
CA SER A 159 -6.03 20.57 -36.93
C SER A 159 -4.75 19.75 -37.10
N PHE A 160 -4.36 18.95 -36.09
CA PHE A 160 -3.24 18.02 -36.23
C PHE A 160 -3.53 16.93 -37.26
N PHE A 161 -4.74 16.36 -37.24
CA PHE A 161 -5.13 15.32 -38.19
C PHE A 161 -5.21 15.82 -39.63
N SER A 162 -5.65 17.06 -39.86
CA SER A 162 -5.68 17.70 -41.19
C SER A 162 -4.30 17.82 -41.84
N MET A 163 -3.22 17.96 -41.04
CA MET A 163 -1.85 17.96 -41.57
C MET A 163 -1.38 16.59 -42.08
N VAL A 164 -1.95 15.50 -41.56
CA VAL A 164 -1.56 14.13 -41.90
C VAL A 164 -2.51 13.51 -42.92
N HIS A 165 -3.79 13.90 -42.87
CA HIS A 165 -4.85 13.40 -43.74
C HIS A 165 -5.58 14.55 -44.42
N ALA A 166 -5.37 14.67 -45.73
CA ALA A 166 -5.95 15.74 -46.56
C ALA A 166 -7.50 15.71 -46.64
N GLU A 167 -8.12 14.60 -46.23
CA GLU A 167 -9.57 14.41 -46.23
C GLU A 167 -10.28 15.06 -45.02
N ILE A 168 -9.51 15.49 -44.01
CA ILE A 168 -10.05 16.04 -42.76
C ILE A 168 -10.08 17.56 -42.84
N ASP A 169 -11.29 18.13 -42.88
CA ASP A 169 -11.51 19.57 -42.84
C ASP A 169 -11.21 20.12 -41.43
N PRO A 170 -10.21 21.02 -41.29
CA PRO A 170 -9.85 21.60 -40.00
C PRO A 170 -10.87 22.61 -39.48
N THR A 171 -11.85 23.04 -40.30
CA THR A 171 -12.81 24.10 -39.98
C THR A 171 -14.22 23.59 -39.65
N CYS A 172 -14.45 22.27 -39.69
CA CYS A 172 -15.75 21.68 -39.39
C CYS A 172 -16.04 21.76 -37.87
N PRO A 173 -17.18 22.37 -37.45
CA PRO A 173 -17.52 22.53 -36.02
C PRO A 173 -17.63 21.18 -35.29
N ASP A 174 -17.41 21.20 -33.97
CA ASP A 174 -17.61 20.06 -33.07
C ASP A 174 -19.11 19.80 -32.78
#